data_AF-A0A7D8AJE9-F1
#
_entry.id   AF-A0A7D8AJE9-F1
#
_cell.length_a   1.000
_cell.length_b   1.000
_cell.length_c   1.000
_cell.angle_alpha   90.00
_cell.angle_beta   90.00
_cell.angle_gamma   90.00
#
_symmetry.space_group_name_H-M   'P 1'
#
loop_
_entity.id
_entity.type
_entity.pdbx_description
1 polymer ?
#
loop_
_entity_poly.entity_id
_entity_poly.type
_entity_poly.pdbx_seq_one_letter_code
_entity_poly.pdbx_strand_id
1 'polypeptide(L)'
;MNKCYFVYFNILFFILNVSSSLASENRYDTYELDFSSEEREFLVKTNSKFSFYFKDEAWIYIKNPKNNSFIRLLRESYHNGATFTFQTSKKIGNIVLTFSYQNVKDSREFTKNVILKISQRKVVNKLSEKELSEDKKVGLKNINDDLNFKEIARRALNLSYINDYEGAIKLLNGYNFNESEYTLLKADLYYKNGDYLNSYENYLSIRDRHFDKIFLNLIHLGIKLNRVENVIRDTRFLIENNIDFSENVYLDILEFLLLNCKYDFFLNFSSLYFPKYANSRFLDRYNYLLGRLYETQGKYRDFLKSLDYYKKVIDEYPFSDYYEISKLRYLFLKRFF
;
A
#
# COMPACT_ATOMS: atom_id res chain seq x y z
N MET A 1 34.82 22.82 60.16
CA MET A 1 33.90 22.02 59.32
C MET A 1 32.80 22.93 58.80
N ASN A 2 32.95 23.42 57.58
CA ASN A 2 32.18 24.54 57.04
C ASN A 2 30.75 24.13 56.67
N LYS A 3 29.76 24.87 57.20
CA LYS A 3 28.33 24.73 56.93
C LYS A 3 27.98 24.75 55.43
N CYS A 4 28.83 25.33 54.59
CA CYS A 4 28.69 25.33 53.13
C CYS A 4 28.72 23.93 52.50
N TYR A 5 29.50 23.00 53.05
CA TYR A 5 29.55 21.62 52.52
C TYR A 5 28.33 20.79 52.93
N PHE A 6 27.72 21.08 54.08
CA PHE A 6 26.55 20.33 54.55
C PHE A 6 25.29 20.68 53.74
N VAL A 7 25.16 21.93 53.30
CA VAL A 7 24.09 22.35 52.40
C VAL A 7 24.30 21.74 51.00
N TYR A 8 25.55 21.72 50.51
CA TYR A 8 25.86 21.10 49.22
C TYR A 8 25.61 19.58 49.23
N PHE A 9 25.99 18.88 50.30
CA PHE A 9 25.77 17.43 50.42
C PHE A 9 24.29 17.09 50.54
N ASN A 10 23.50 17.89 51.28
CA ASN A 10 22.05 17.66 51.37
C ASN A 10 21.32 18.02 50.07
N ILE A 11 21.72 19.06 49.35
CA ILE A 11 21.15 19.36 48.02
C ILE A 11 21.55 18.28 47.02
N LEU A 12 22.78 17.76 47.07
CA LEU A 12 23.21 16.66 46.19
C LEU A 12 22.46 15.35 46.51
N PHE A 13 22.24 15.05 47.80
CA PHE A 13 21.41 13.92 48.23
C PHE A 13 19.92 14.13 47.90
N PHE A 14 19.42 15.36 47.95
CA PHE A 14 18.06 15.68 47.54
C PHE A 14 17.90 15.58 46.02
N ILE A 15 18.90 15.98 45.23
CA ILE A 15 18.91 15.79 43.77
C ILE A 15 19.06 14.31 43.42
N LEU A 16 19.89 13.54 44.12
CA LEU A 16 20.05 12.09 43.91
C LEU A 16 18.83 11.29 44.37
N ASN A 17 18.16 11.70 45.45
CA ASN A 17 16.92 11.06 45.91
C ASN A 17 15.68 11.53 45.17
N VAL A 18 15.61 12.77 44.71
CA VAL A 18 14.54 13.25 43.82
C VAL A 18 14.73 12.67 42.42
N SER A 19 15.96 12.47 41.94
CA SER A 19 16.20 11.75 40.68
C SER A 19 16.00 10.25 40.82
N SER A 20 16.27 9.61 41.96
CA SER A 20 15.92 8.19 42.17
C SER A 20 14.43 7.98 42.44
N SER A 21 13.75 8.94 43.08
CA SER A 21 12.29 8.91 43.25
C SER A 21 11.55 9.29 41.96
N LEU A 22 12.07 10.22 41.14
CA LEU A 22 11.57 10.52 39.79
C LEU A 22 11.95 9.44 38.77
N ALA A 23 13.06 8.73 38.96
CA ALA A 23 13.41 7.55 38.16
C ALA A 23 12.56 6.32 38.52
N SER A 24 11.79 6.37 39.61
CA SER A 24 10.86 5.31 39.99
C SER A 24 9.43 5.48 39.47
N GLU A 25 9.08 6.63 38.86
CA GLU A 25 7.68 6.91 38.42
C GLU A 25 7.42 6.80 36.92
N ASN A 26 8.43 6.45 36.11
CA ASN A 26 8.23 6.17 34.69
C ASN A 26 8.64 4.73 34.35
N ARG A 27 8.11 3.75 35.10
CA ARG A 27 8.09 2.35 34.63
C ARG A 27 7.12 2.26 33.46
N TYR A 28 7.64 2.51 32.27
CA TYR A 28 6.96 2.21 31.01
C TYR A 28 7.21 0.75 30.68
N ASP A 29 6.18 0.04 30.25
CA ASP A 29 6.34 -1.33 29.78
C ASP A 29 7.32 -1.30 28.60
N THR A 30 8.45 -1.98 28.75
CA THR A 30 9.49 -2.06 27.72
C THR A 30 9.51 -3.48 27.18
N TYR A 31 9.33 -3.59 25.87
CA TYR A 31 9.22 -4.87 25.18
C TYR A 31 10.41 -5.04 24.25
N GLU A 32 11.17 -6.11 24.45
CA GLU A 32 12.28 -6.49 23.57
C GLU A 32 11.73 -7.20 22.32
N LEU A 33 12.21 -6.75 21.16
CA LEU A 33 11.85 -7.28 19.85
C LEU A 33 13.09 -7.77 19.12
N ASP A 34 12.89 -8.86 18.39
CA ASP A 34 13.82 -9.41 17.40
C ASP A 34 13.07 -9.65 16.08
N PHE A 35 13.83 -9.95 15.03
CA PHE A 35 13.31 -10.29 13.70
C PHE A 35 13.15 -11.80 13.50
N SER A 36 13.14 -12.60 14.57
CA SER A 36 13.03 -14.07 14.47
C SER A 36 11.63 -14.56 14.05
N SER A 37 10.61 -13.73 14.25
CA SER A 37 9.25 -13.93 13.76
C SER A 37 8.77 -12.72 12.95
N GLU A 38 7.83 -12.89 12.03
CA GLU A 38 7.28 -11.73 11.29
C GLU A 38 6.28 -10.94 12.14
N GLU A 39 5.54 -11.61 13.02
CA GLU A 39 4.50 -10.99 13.84
C GLU A 39 4.70 -11.24 15.33
N ARG A 40 4.31 -10.25 16.15
CA ARG A 40 4.24 -10.39 17.61
C ARG A 40 3.13 -9.52 18.19
N GLU A 41 2.34 -10.10 19.09
CA GLU A 41 1.22 -9.40 19.72
C GLU A 41 1.59 -8.89 21.11
N PHE A 42 1.15 -7.68 21.46
CA PHE A 42 1.29 -7.09 22.79
C PHE A 42 0.00 -6.48 23.29
N LEU A 43 -0.26 -6.65 24.59
CA LEU A 43 -1.38 -6.03 25.29
C LEU A 43 -0.90 -4.75 25.95
N VAL A 44 -1.50 -3.62 25.56
CA VAL A 44 -1.12 -2.29 26.09
C VAL A 44 -2.36 -1.58 26.62
N LYS A 45 -2.21 -0.80 27.69
CA LYS A 45 -3.34 -0.10 28.32
C LYS A 45 -3.56 1.28 27.69
N THR A 46 -4.78 1.79 27.68
CA THR A 46 -5.07 3.17 27.25
C THR A 46 -4.37 4.22 28.14
N ASN A 47 -4.00 5.37 27.57
CA ASN A 47 -3.25 6.46 28.20
C ASN A 47 -1.94 6.03 28.92
N SER A 48 -1.34 4.93 28.49
CA SER A 48 -0.05 4.46 28.98
C SER A 48 1.06 4.78 27.98
N LYS A 49 2.29 4.85 28.49
CA LYS A 49 3.49 4.91 27.67
C LYS A 49 4.19 3.56 27.73
N PHE A 50 4.76 3.15 26.60
CA PHE A 50 5.48 1.90 26.44
C PHE A 50 6.61 2.10 25.44
N SER A 51 7.61 1.23 25.47
CA SER A 51 8.74 1.28 24.55
C SER A 51 8.99 -0.08 23.89
N PHE A 52 9.38 -0.04 22.62
CA PHE A 52 9.93 -1.19 21.92
C PHE A 52 11.44 -1.01 21.77
N TYR A 53 12.18 -2.06 22.11
CA TYR A 53 13.63 -2.11 22.05
C TYR A 53 14.08 -3.21 21.10
N PHE A 54 14.95 -2.87 20.14
CA PHE A 54 15.63 -3.79 19.25
C PHE A 54 17.10 -3.85 19.62
N LYS A 55 17.58 -5.06 19.93
CA LYS A 55 18.97 -5.31 20.35
C LYS A 55 19.97 -5.20 19.20
N ASP A 56 19.52 -5.44 17.97
CA ASP A 56 20.37 -5.46 16.78
C ASP A 56 20.85 -4.05 16.41
N GLU A 57 22.14 -3.92 16.07
CA GLU A 57 22.81 -2.66 15.66
C GLU A 57 22.46 -2.24 14.21
N ALA A 58 21.20 -2.36 13.83
CA ALA A 58 20.74 -2.13 12.46
C ALA A 58 19.88 -0.87 12.33
N TRP A 59 19.78 -0.38 11.08
CA TRP A 59 18.95 0.76 10.77
C TRP A 59 17.49 0.32 10.73
N ILE A 60 16.72 0.76 11.74
CA ILE A 60 15.32 0.38 11.94
C ILE A 60 14.48 1.65 11.92
N TYR A 61 13.37 1.65 11.17
CA TYR A 61 12.46 2.80 11.09
C TYR A 61 11.01 2.37 10.94
N ILE A 62 10.07 3.27 11.23
CA ILE A 62 8.62 2.97 11.25
C ILE A 62 8.02 3.30 9.88
N LYS A 63 7.45 2.30 9.19
CA LYS A 63 6.85 2.50 7.85
C LYS A 63 5.47 3.16 7.86
N ASN A 64 4.70 3.01 8.94
CA ASN A 64 3.32 3.48 8.99
C ASN A 64 2.99 4.29 10.25
N PRO A 65 3.28 5.62 10.27
CA PRO A 65 2.89 6.48 11.38
C PRO A 65 1.39 6.86 11.38
N LYS A 66 0.55 6.32 10.46
CA LYS A 66 -0.87 6.72 10.32
C LYS A 66 -1.80 6.26 11.48
N ASN A 67 -1.25 5.71 12.56
CA ASN A 67 -1.99 5.29 13.75
C ASN A 67 -2.17 6.42 14.80
N ASN A 68 -1.99 7.69 14.41
CA ASN A 68 -2.05 8.87 15.30
C ASN A 68 -3.31 8.96 16.17
N SER A 69 -4.41 8.33 15.76
CA SER A 69 -5.66 8.30 16.53
C SER A 69 -5.62 7.34 17.74
N PHE A 70 -4.71 6.36 17.73
CA PHE A 70 -4.56 5.32 18.77
C PHE A 70 -3.25 5.43 19.54
N ILE A 71 -2.16 5.83 18.89
CA ILE A 71 -0.83 5.98 19.51
C ILE A 71 -0.09 7.17 18.92
N ARG A 72 0.83 7.73 19.70
CA ARG A 72 1.76 8.78 19.27
C ARG A 72 3.19 8.35 19.60
N LEU A 73 4.09 8.45 18.63
CA LEU A 73 5.53 8.33 18.87
C LEU A 73 6.00 9.55 19.66
N LEU A 74 6.64 9.31 20.81
CA LEU A 74 7.16 10.36 21.68
C LEU A 74 8.66 10.58 21.51
N ARG A 75 9.42 9.50 21.31
CA ARG A 75 10.88 9.54 21.23
C ARG A 75 11.42 8.33 20.48
N GLU A 76 12.49 8.54 19.75
CA GLU A 76 13.35 7.51 19.20
C GLU A 76 14.79 7.69 19.69
N SER A 77 15.53 6.59 19.87
CA SER A 77 16.94 6.61 20.24
C SER A 77 17.65 5.42 19.62
N TYR A 78 18.86 5.64 19.12
CA TYR A 78 19.71 4.61 18.50
C TYR A 78 20.98 4.34 19.30
N HIS A 79 21.04 4.81 20.55
CA HIS A 79 22.20 4.61 21.41
C HIS A 79 22.09 3.23 22.09
N ASN A 80 22.95 2.29 21.67
CA ASN A 80 22.95 0.87 22.07
C ASN A 80 21.69 0.09 21.62
N GLY A 81 21.34 0.21 20.33
CA GLY A 81 20.17 -0.42 19.70
C GLY A 81 19.06 0.59 19.41
N ALA A 82 18.03 0.17 18.66
CA ALA A 82 16.92 1.06 18.29
C ALA A 82 15.79 0.97 19.31
N THR A 83 15.45 2.10 19.94
CA THR A 83 14.37 2.23 20.91
C THR A 83 13.32 3.21 20.43
N PHE A 84 12.04 2.79 20.45
CA PHE A 84 10.90 3.61 20.08
C PHE A 84 9.91 3.70 21.24
N THR A 85 9.69 4.90 21.77
CA THR A 85 8.75 5.14 22.87
C THR A 85 7.44 5.73 22.35
N PHE A 86 6.34 5.11 22.71
CA PHE A 86 4.99 5.49 22.28
C PHE A 86 4.10 5.84 23.47
N GLN A 87 3.08 6.64 23.21
CA GLN A 87 1.96 6.90 24.11
C GLN A 87 0.65 6.48 23.46
N THR A 88 -0.12 5.65 24.15
CA THR A 88 -1.48 5.27 23.73
C THR A 88 -2.48 6.39 24.03
N SER A 89 -3.50 6.49 23.18
CA SER A 89 -4.65 7.38 23.37
C SER A 89 -5.71 6.73 24.27
N LYS A 90 -6.86 7.39 24.41
CA LYS A 90 -8.04 6.86 25.12
C LYS A 90 -8.79 5.79 24.30
N LYS A 91 -8.45 5.59 23.02
CA LYS A 91 -9.18 4.68 22.13
C LYS A 91 -8.76 3.23 22.36
N ILE A 92 -9.75 2.34 22.41
CA ILE A 92 -9.59 0.90 22.50
C ILE A 92 -9.62 0.34 21.08
N GLY A 93 -8.77 -0.63 20.77
CA GLY A 93 -8.71 -1.24 19.45
C GLY A 93 -7.39 -1.95 19.22
N ASN A 94 -7.33 -2.66 18.10
CA ASN A 94 -6.11 -3.32 17.66
C ASN A 94 -5.46 -2.48 16.58
N ILE A 95 -4.18 -2.19 16.72
CA ILE A 95 -3.40 -1.49 15.70
C ILE A 95 -2.15 -2.27 15.35
N VAL A 96 -1.72 -2.16 14.11
CA VAL A 96 -0.48 -2.79 13.64
C VAL A 96 0.58 -1.71 13.48
N LEU A 97 1.71 -1.91 14.15
CA LEU A 97 2.93 -1.13 13.98
C LEU A 97 3.92 -1.94 13.14
N THR A 98 4.29 -1.40 11.98
CA THR A 98 5.28 -2.05 11.11
C THR A 98 6.63 -1.36 11.26
N PHE A 99 7.60 -2.10 11.77
CA PHE A 99 9.00 -1.72 11.81
C PHE A 99 9.70 -2.32 10.59
N SER A 100 10.47 -1.52 9.88
CA SER A 100 11.34 -2.01 8.81
C SER A 100 12.78 -2.00 9.28
N TYR A 101 13.47 -3.07 8.94
CA TYR A 101 14.88 -3.31 9.21
C TYR A 101 15.61 -3.39 7.87
N GLN A 102 16.72 -2.68 7.77
CA GLN A 102 17.61 -2.78 6.63
C GLN A 102 19.00 -3.21 7.12
N ASN A 103 19.44 -4.39 6.68
CA ASN A 103 20.81 -4.83 6.97
C ASN A 103 21.79 -3.99 6.15
N VAL A 104 22.71 -3.29 6.83
CA VAL A 104 23.72 -2.43 6.20
C VAL A 104 24.62 -3.22 5.22
N LYS A 105 24.78 -4.53 5.42
CA LYS A 105 25.68 -5.37 4.60
C LYS A 105 25.05 -5.85 3.28
N ASP A 106 23.76 -6.16 3.28
CA ASP A 106 23.13 -6.91 2.18
C ASP A 106 21.97 -6.16 1.52
N SER A 107 21.64 -4.95 2.02
CA SER A 107 20.55 -4.06 1.57
C SER A 107 19.15 -4.67 1.55
N ARG A 108 18.99 -5.93 1.97
CA ARG A 108 17.70 -6.62 2.11
C ARG A 108 16.90 -5.97 3.23
N GLU A 109 15.66 -5.64 2.90
CA GLU A 109 14.71 -5.05 3.83
C GLU A 109 13.78 -6.13 4.37
N PHE A 110 13.64 -6.16 5.69
CA PHE A 110 12.74 -7.05 6.41
C PHE A 110 11.75 -6.22 7.22
N THR A 111 10.54 -6.73 7.39
CA THR A 111 9.50 -6.04 8.15
C THR A 111 9.06 -6.87 9.34
N LYS A 112 8.90 -6.21 10.49
CA LYS A 112 8.29 -6.77 11.70
C LYS A 112 6.96 -6.08 11.95
N ASN A 113 5.88 -6.85 11.98
CA ASN A 113 4.56 -6.35 12.35
C ASN A 113 4.33 -6.61 13.84
N VAL A 114 3.96 -5.56 14.55
CA VAL A 114 3.67 -5.59 15.97
C VAL A 114 2.20 -5.25 16.16
N ILE A 115 1.41 -6.24 16.57
CA ILE A 115 -0.02 -6.08 16.80
C ILE A 115 -0.22 -5.62 18.25
N LEU A 116 -0.65 -4.37 18.42
CA LEU A 116 -0.97 -3.79 19.71
C LEU A 116 -2.47 -3.93 19.99
N LYS A 117 -2.83 -4.72 21.00
CA LYS A 117 -4.19 -4.82 21.53
C LYS A 117 -4.36 -3.81 22.66
N ILE A 118 -4.95 -2.65 22.36
CA ILE A 118 -5.11 -1.55 23.32
C ILE A 118 -6.38 -1.78 24.14
N SER A 119 -6.24 -1.98 25.45
CA SER A 119 -7.34 -2.27 26.38
C SER A 119 -7.50 -1.15 27.42
N GLN A 120 -8.72 -1.00 27.97
CA GLN A 120 -9.02 0.07 28.92
C GLN A 120 -8.21 -0.12 30.21
N ARG A 121 -7.56 0.94 30.69
CA ARG A 121 -6.95 0.93 32.03
C ARG A 121 -8.06 0.83 33.07
N LYS A 122 -8.29 -0.36 33.63
CA LYS A 122 -9.17 -0.54 34.80
C LYS A 122 -8.63 0.34 35.93
N VAL A 123 -9.37 1.38 36.28
CA VAL A 123 -9.22 2.03 37.59
C VAL A 123 -9.74 1.02 38.59
N VAL A 124 -8.83 0.42 39.35
CA VAL A 124 -9.20 -0.47 40.45
C VAL A 124 -9.78 0.41 41.55
N ASN A 125 -11.10 0.59 41.53
CA ASN A 125 -11.82 0.85 42.75
C ASN A 125 -12.14 -0.52 43.36
N LYS A 126 -11.59 -0.72 44.56
CA LYS A 126 -11.85 -1.86 45.43
C LYS A 126 -13.35 -1.97 45.77
N LEU A 127 -13.77 -3.22 46.00
CA LEU A 127 -15.03 -3.70 46.60
C LEU A 127 -16.23 -3.68 45.63
N SER A 128 -17.07 -4.70 45.53
CA SER A 128 -17.39 -5.81 46.44
C SER A 128 -17.91 -7.03 45.67
N GLU A 129 -17.78 -8.19 46.31
CA GLU A 129 -18.46 -9.45 45.96
C GLU A 129 -19.97 -9.26 45.79
N LYS A 130 -20.55 -9.89 44.76
CA LYS A 130 -21.62 -10.89 44.93
C LYS A 130 -22.06 -11.50 43.60
N GLU A 131 -22.04 -12.83 43.62
CA GLU A 131 -23.00 -13.79 43.04
C GLU A 131 -23.46 -13.57 41.59
N LEU A 132 -23.07 -14.51 40.72
CA LEU A 132 -23.91 -14.92 39.60
C LEU A 132 -23.80 -16.43 39.41
N SER A 133 -24.97 -17.03 39.61
CA SER A 133 -25.34 -18.42 39.38
C SER A 133 -25.20 -18.83 37.92
N GLU A 134 -25.04 -20.14 37.76
CA GLU A 134 -24.83 -20.87 36.51
C GLU A 134 -26.04 -20.88 35.55
N ASP A 135 -25.69 -21.25 34.32
CA ASP A 135 -26.48 -21.96 33.31
C ASP A 135 -27.54 -21.21 32.50
N LYS A 136 -27.10 -20.77 31.31
CA LYS A 136 -27.86 -21.00 30.07
C LYS A 136 -26.98 -21.58 28.97
N LYS A 137 -27.16 -22.89 28.75
CA LYS A 137 -26.81 -23.59 27.51
C LYS A 137 -27.37 -22.83 26.31
N VAL A 138 -26.49 -22.29 25.46
CA VAL A 138 -26.87 -21.87 24.10
C VAL A 138 -26.75 -23.11 23.22
N GLY A 139 -27.90 -23.61 22.81
CA GLY A 139 -28.02 -24.81 21.99
C GLY A 139 -27.30 -24.66 20.65
N LEU A 140 -26.52 -25.68 20.31
CA LEU A 140 -26.17 -26.02 18.94
C LEU A 140 -27.48 -26.30 18.20
N LYS A 141 -27.93 -25.33 17.39
CA LYS A 141 -28.89 -25.59 16.34
C LYS A 141 -28.13 -26.23 15.19
N ASN A 142 -28.48 -27.48 14.89
CA ASN A 142 -28.22 -28.10 13.59
C ASN A 142 -28.86 -27.22 12.51
N ILE A 143 -28.04 -26.60 11.68
CA ILE A 143 -28.48 -25.99 10.42
C ILE A 143 -27.90 -26.89 9.34
N ASN A 144 -28.77 -27.75 8.80
CA ASN A 144 -28.50 -28.42 7.54
C ASN A 144 -28.33 -27.37 6.43
N ASP A 145 -27.26 -27.54 5.67
CA ASP A 145 -27.07 -27.25 4.24
C ASP A 145 -27.99 -26.20 3.60
N ASP A 146 -27.60 -24.93 3.75
CA ASP A 146 -27.58 -23.98 2.62
C ASP A 146 -26.69 -22.78 2.99
N LEU A 147 -25.39 -22.90 2.71
CA LEU A 147 -24.43 -21.81 2.97
C LEU A 147 -24.67 -20.67 1.98
N ASN A 148 -25.21 -19.56 2.50
CA ASN A 148 -25.52 -18.37 1.72
C ASN A 148 -24.23 -17.68 1.23
N PHE A 149 -24.13 -17.41 -0.08
CA PHE A 149 -23.05 -16.64 -0.73
C PHE A 149 -22.59 -15.43 0.09
N LYS A 150 -23.53 -14.66 0.65
CA LYS A 150 -23.23 -13.45 1.44
C LYS A 150 -22.34 -13.73 2.65
N GLU A 151 -22.53 -14.88 3.29
CA GLU A 151 -21.74 -15.26 4.46
C GLU A 151 -20.31 -15.65 4.06
N ILE A 152 -20.16 -16.43 2.98
CA ILE A 152 -18.86 -16.83 2.45
C ILE A 152 -18.08 -15.62 1.94
N ALA A 153 -18.73 -14.73 1.18
CA ALA A 153 -18.13 -13.47 0.72
C ALA A 153 -17.65 -12.61 1.90
N ARG A 154 -18.46 -12.46 2.96
CA ARG A 154 -18.06 -11.72 4.17
C ARG A 154 -16.85 -12.35 4.86
N ARG A 155 -16.79 -13.68 4.97
CA ARG A 155 -15.64 -14.38 5.55
C ARG A 155 -14.38 -14.18 4.71
N ALA A 156 -14.48 -14.29 3.38
CA ALA A 156 -13.36 -14.02 2.48
C ALA A 156 -12.86 -12.57 2.56
N LEU A 157 -13.78 -11.61 2.66
CA LEU A 157 -13.42 -10.20 2.88
C LEU A 157 -12.70 -9.99 4.21
N ASN A 158 -13.14 -10.64 5.29
CA ASN A 158 -12.45 -10.58 6.59
C ASN A 158 -11.01 -11.10 6.51
N LEU A 159 -10.78 -12.19 5.78
CA LEU A 159 -9.43 -12.70 5.50
C LEU A 159 -8.62 -11.70 4.68
N SER A 160 -9.23 -11.06 3.67
CA SER A 160 -8.57 -10.01 2.89
C SER A 160 -8.16 -8.79 3.73
N TYR A 161 -8.92 -8.43 4.77
CA TYR A 161 -8.60 -7.30 5.66
C TYR A 161 -7.39 -7.57 6.55
N ILE A 162 -7.05 -8.83 6.78
CA ILE A 162 -5.82 -9.25 7.47
C ILE A 162 -4.71 -9.64 6.47
N ASN A 163 -4.86 -9.28 5.19
CA ASN A 163 -3.97 -9.62 4.07
C ASN A 163 -3.79 -11.13 3.80
N ASP A 164 -4.67 -11.98 4.33
CA ASP A 164 -4.71 -13.40 3.99
C ASP A 164 -5.48 -13.62 2.68
N TYR A 165 -4.88 -13.18 1.57
CA TYR A 165 -5.49 -13.30 0.25
C TYR A 165 -5.53 -14.75 -0.22
N GLU A 166 -4.49 -15.54 0.07
CA GLU A 166 -4.45 -16.97 -0.28
C GLU A 166 -5.56 -17.75 0.45
N GLY A 167 -5.75 -17.51 1.75
CA GLY A 167 -6.84 -18.09 2.54
C GLY A 167 -8.21 -17.64 2.03
N ALA A 168 -8.37 -16.36 1.68
CA ALA A 168 -9.60 -15.84 1.09
C ALA A 168 -9.93 -16.53 -0.25
N ILE A 169 -8.94 -16.67 -1.12
CA ILE A 169 -9.07 -17.36 -2.42
C ILE A 169 -9.40 -18.83 -2.21
N LYS A 170 -8.69 -19.52 -1.31
CA LYS A 170 -8.93 -20.93 -0.99
C LYS A 170 -10.34 -21.15 -0.44
N LEU A 171 -10.81 -20.26 0.42
CA LEU A 171 -12.18 -20.27 0.94
C LEU A 171 -13.19 -20.13 -0.20
N LEU A 172 -13.01 -19.14 -1.08
CA LEU A 172 -13.92 -18.94 -2.21
C LEU A 172 -13.90 -20.15 -3.14
N ASN A 173 -12.74 -20.63 -3.59
CA ASN A 173 -12.61 -21.78 -4.49
C ASN A 173 -13.25 -23.08 -3.97
N GLY A 174 -13.52 -23.19 -2.66
CA GLY A 174 -14.31 -24.29 -2.08
C GLY A 174 -15.80 -24.28 -2.45
N TYR A 175 -16.30 -23.20 -3.06
CA TYR A 175 -17.70 -23.01 -3.44
C TYR A 175 -17.82 -22.62 -4.92
N ASN A 176 -18.93 -23.04 -5.54
CA ASN A 176 -19.24 -22.71 -6.93
C ASN A 176 -20.54 -21.90 -7.03
N PHE A 177 -20.42 -20.60 -6.78
CA PHE A 177 -21.50 -19.63 -6.90
C PHE A 177 -21.54 -19.06 -8.32
N ASN A 178 -22.73 -18.90 -8.90
CA ASN A 178 -22.93 -18.41 -10.27
C ASN A 178 -23.11 -16.88 -10.35
N GLU A 179 -23.07 -16.21 -9.20
CA GLU A 179 -23.27 -14.79 -9.05
C GLU A 179 -22.06 -13.99 -9.56
N SER A 180 -22.29 -12.98 -10.39
CA SER A 180 -21.19 -12.13 -10.89
C SER A 180 -20.44 -11.42 -9.77
N GLU A 181 -21.10 -11.08 -8.67
CA GLU A 181 -20.49 -10.48 -7.47
C GLU A 181 -19.44 -11.40 -6.85
N TYR A 182 -19.67 -12.71 -6.88
CA TYR A 182 -18.73 -13.72 -6.42
C TYR A 182 -17.48 -13.77 -7.30
N THR A 183 -17.66 -13.77 -8.62
CA THR A 183 -16.54 -13.75 -9.57
C THR A 183 -15.73 -12.46 -9.50
N LEU A 184 -16.39 -11.32 -9.30
CA LEU A 184 -15.72 -10.02 -9.08
C LEU A 184 -14.85 -10.06 -7.82
N LEU A 185 -15.39 -10.56 -6.70
CA LEU A 185 -14.63 -10.69 -5.47
C LEU A 185 -13.40 -11.60 -5.64
N LYS A 186 -13.55 -12.73 -6.35
CA LYS A 186 -12.40 -13.60 -6.67
C LYS A 186 -11.36 -12.86 -7.49
N ALA A 187 -11.77 -12.15 -8.53
CA ALA A 187 -10.86 -11.39 -9.40
C ALA A 187 -10.06 -10.34 -8.60
N ASP A 188 -10.74 -9.60 -7.71
CA ASP A 188 -10.12 -8.61 -6.84
C ASP A 188 -9.11 -9.23 -5.86
N LEU A 189 -9.44 -10.39 -5.28
CA LEU A 189 -8.55 -11.09 -4.35
C LEU A 189 -7.33 -11.66 -5.05
N TYR A 190 -7.50 -12.27 -6.23
CA TYR A 190 -6.37 -12.70 -7.06
C TYR A 190 -5.46 -11.51 -7.43
N TYR A 191 -6.06 -10.36 -7.78
CA TYR A 191 -5.29 -9.14 -8.06
C TYR A 191 -4.42 -8.72 -6.88
N LYS A 192 -5.01 -8.65 -5.67
CA LYS A 192 -4.30 -8.28 -4.44
C LYS A 192 -3.24 -9.31 -4.04
N ASN A 193 -3.45 -10.58 -4.36
CA ASN A 193 -2.46 -11.65 -4.18
C ASN A 193 -1.31 -11.61 -5.20
N GLY A 194 -1.38 -10.73 -6.22
CA GLY A 194 -0.39 -10.68 -7.31
C GLY A 194 -0.60 -11.72 -8.41
N ASP A 195 -1.65 -12.55 -8.31
CA ASP A 195 -2.01 -13.52 -9.33
C ASP A 195 -2.84 -12.86 -10.43
N TYR A 196 -2.16 -12.11 -11.29
CA TYR A 196 -2.79 -11.33 -12.34
C TYR A 196 -3.47 -12.20 -13.40
N LEU A 197 -2.96 -13.41 -13.65
CA LEU A 197 -3.55 -14.32 -14.64
C LEU A 197 -4.93 -14.78 -14.17
N ASN A 198 -5.04 -15.32 -12.95
CA ASN A 198 -6.34 -15.75 -12.45
C ASN A 198 -7.29 -14.57 -12.22
N SER A 199 -6.78 -13.40 -11.82
CA SER A 199 -7.59 -12.18 -11.77
C SER A 199 -8.19 -11.85 -13.15
N TYR A 200 -7.36 -11.89 -14.19
CA TYR A 200 -7.76 -11.61 -15.56
C TYR A 200 -8.80 -12.61 -16.09
N GLU A 201 -8.59 -13.90 -15.90
CA GLU A 201 -9.53 -14.95 -16.33
C GLU A 201 -10.89 -14.82 -15.64
N ASN A 202 -10.92 -14.44 -14.34
CA ASN A 202 -12.17 -14.20 -13.63
C ASN A 202 -12.92 -12.97 -14.17
N TYR A 203 -12.25 -11.86 -14.47
CA TYR A 203 -12.93 -10.74 -15.14
C TYR A 203 -13.39 -11.11 -16.55
N LEU A 204 -12.59 -11.88 -17.29
CA LEU A 204 -12.92 -12.28 -18.66
C LEU A 204 -14.19 -13.13 -18.71
N SER A 205 -14.41 -14.00 -17.72
CA SER A 205 -15.57 -14.90 -17.67
C SER A 205 -16.91 -14.17 -17.47
N ILE A 206 -16.89 -12.96 -16.91
CA ILE A 206 -18.09 -12.11 -16.72
C ILE A 206 -18.18 -10.93 -17.69
N ARG A 207 -17.23 -10.85 -18.63
CA ARG A 207 -17.08 -9.73 -19.57
C ARG A 207 -18.37 -9.38 -20.28
N ASP A 208 -19.05 -10.35 -20.87
CA ASP A 208 -20.20 -10.09 -21.74
C ASP A 208 -21.41 -9.53 -20.97
N ARG A 209 -21.47 -9.70 -19.64
CA ARG A 209 -22.57 -9.19 -18.78
C ARG A 209 -22.21 -7.91 -18.03
N HIS A 210 -20.93 -7.66 -17.80
CA HIS A 210 -20.47 -6.59 -16.90
C HIS A 210 -19.32 -5.76 -17.46
N PHE A 211 -19.18 -5.70 -18.78
CA PHE A 211 -18.07 -4.99 -19.45
C PHE A 211 -17.85 -3.58 -18.88
N ASP A 212 -18.91 -2.77 -18.79
CA ASP A 212 -18.86 -1.39 -18.29
C ASP A 212 -18.30 -1.24 -16.87
N LYS A 213 -18.35 -2.31 -16.06
CA LYS A 213 -17.84 -2.31 -14.68
C LYS A 213 -16.40 -2.81 -14.57
N ILE A 214 -15.91 -3.56 -15.56
CA ILE A 214 -14.65 -4.31 -15.45
C ILE A 214 -13.62 -3.96 -16.52
N PHE A 215 -13.99 -3.19 -17.55
CA PHE A 215 -13.12 -2.94 -18.70
C PHE A 215 -11.79 -2.29 -18.32
N LEU A 216 -11.77 -1.37 -17.35
CA LEU A 216 -10.52 -0.77 -16.88
C LEU A 216 -9.60 -1.82 -16.25
N ASN A 217 -10.18 -2.75 -15.49
CA ASN A 217 -9.43 -3.85 -14.88
C ASN A 217 -8.90 -4.79 -15.98
N LEU A 218 -9.71 -5.11 -16.99
CA LEU A 218 -9.30 -5.91 -18.14
C LEU A 218 -8.19 -5.25 -18.95
N ILE A 219 -8.26 -3.94 -19.21
CA ILE A 219 -7.21 -3.20 -19.91
C ILE A 219 -5.93 -3.17 -19.05
N HIS A 220 -6.03 -2.81 -17.78
CA HIS A 220 -4.88 -2.73 -16.89
C HIS A 220 -4.17 -4.08 -16.73
N LEU A 221 -4.92 -5.15 -16.48
CA LEU A 221 -4.38 -6.50 -16.42
C LEU A 221 -3.89 -6.99 -17.77
N GLY A 222 -4.59 -6.64 -18.86
CA GLY A 222 -4.17 -6.95 -20.22
C GLY A 222 -2.82 -6.34 -20.56
N ILE A 223 -2.57 -5.09 -20.15
CA ILE A 223 -1.27 -4.43 -20.27
C ILE A 223 -0.22 -5.19 -19.45
N LYS A 224 -0.50 -5.48 -18.17
CA LYS A 224 0.43 -6.23 -17.29
C LYS A 224 0.79 -7.61 -17.81
N LEU A 225 -0.17 -8.31 -18.40
CA LEU A 225 -0.02 -9.68 -18.92
C LEU A 225 0.38 -9.71 -20.41
N ASN A 226 0.65 -8.55 -21.01
CA ASN A 226 0.96 -8.39 -22.42
C ASN A 226 -0.05 -9.05 -23.39
N ARG A 227 -1.36 -8.92 -23.09
CA ARG A 227 -2.48 -9.44 -23.90
C ARG A 227 -2.87 -8.45 -24.99
N VAL A 228 -2.01 -8.28 -25.99
CA VAL A 228 -2.10 -7.19 -26.99
C VAL A 228 -3.47 -7.10 -27.69
N GLU A 229 -3.96 -8.20 -28.26
CA GLU A 229 -5.22 -8.19 -29.01
C GLU A 229 -6.44 -7.89 -28.13
N ASN A 230 -6.40 -8.32 -26.86
CA ASN A 230 -7.47 -8.05 -25.91
C ASN A 230 -7.48 -6.58 -25.52
N VAL A 231 -6.33 -5.98 -25.24
CA VAL A 231 -6.22 -4.54 -24.95
C VAL A 231 -6.76 -3.72 -26.14
N ILE A 232 -6.38 -4.05 -27.37
CA ILE A 232 -6.88 -3.36 -28.57
C ILE A 232 -8.40 -3.47 -28.68
N ARG A 233 -8.95 -4.68 -28.54
CA ARG A 233 -10.40 -4.92 -28.62
C ARG A 233 -11.14 -4.10 -27.56
N ASP A 234 -10.66 -4.18 -26.32
CA ASP A 234 -11.33 -3.55 -25.19
C ASP A 234 -11.22 -2.02 -25.28
N THR A 235 -10.08 -1.47 -25.76
CA THR A 235 -9.93 -0.03 -26.06
C THR A 235 -10.86 0.43 -27.19
N ARG A 236 -11.03 -0.35 -28.28
CA ARG A 236 -11.97 0.00 -29.35
C ARG A 236 -13.38 0.16 -28.82
N PHE A 237 -13.82 -0.76 -27.97
CA PHE A 237 -15.14 -0.69 -27.36
C PHE A 237 -15.34 0.62 -26.59
N LEU A 238 -14.33 1.09 -25.84
CA LEU A 238 -14.42 2.37 -25.13
C LEU A 238 -14.61 3.55 -26.05
N ILE A 239 -13.87 3.57 -27.16
CA ILE A 239 -13.96 4.63 -28.15
C ILE A 239 -15.32 4.62 -28.82
N GLU A 240 -15.77 3.45 -29.30
CA GLU A 240 -17.03 3.27 -30.02
C GLU A 240 -18.25 3.60 -29.17
N ASN A 241 -18.20 3.30 -27.87
CA ASN A 241 -19.29 3.59 -26.93
C ASN A 241 -19.11 4.90 -26.15
N ASN A 242 -18.09 5.69 -26.49
CA ASN A 242 -17.78 6.98 -25.87
C ASN A 242 -17.68 6.91 -24.33
N ILE A 243 -17.10 5.82 -23.82
CA ILE A 243 -16.93 5.57 -22.39
C ILE A 243 -15.74 6.39 -21.90
N ASP A 244 -15.94 7.18 -20.85
CA ASP A 244 -14.87 8.01 -20.31
C ASP A 244 -13.93 7.24 -19.37
N PHE A 245 -12.66 7.63 -19.39
CA PHE A 245 -11.61 7.06 -18.56
C PHE A 245 -10.49 8.07 -18.36
N SER A 246 -9.72 7.89 -17.28
CA SER A 246 -8.68 8.83 -16.91
C SER A 246 -7.60 8.96 -17.98
N GLU A 247 -7.06 10.15 -18.11
CA GLU A 247 -5.97 10.44 -19.03
C GLU A 247 -4.73 9.56 -18.80
N ASN A 248 -4.44 9.21 -17.54
CA ASN A 248 -3.31 8.33 -17.23
C ASN A 248 -3.47 6.94 -17.88
N VAL A 249 -4.67 6.36 -17.80
CA VAL A 249 -4.99 5.08 -18.47
C VAL A 249 -4.86 5.21 -19.99
N TYR A 250 -5.24 6.37 -20.55
CA TYR A 250 -5.07 6.66 -21.97
C TYR A 250 -3.60 6.57 -22.40
N LEU A 251 -2.73 7.21 -21.63
CA LEU A 251 -1.29 7.24 -21.90
C LEU A 251 -0.64 5.87 -21.66
N ASP A 252 -1.11 5.10 -20.66
CA ASP A 252 -0.68 3.72 -20.43
C ASP A 252 -1.01 2.82 -21.65
N ILE A 253 -2.19 3.00 -22.26
CA ILE A 253 -2.56 2.29 -23.49
C ILE A 253 -1.66 2.71 -24.66
N LEU A 254 -1.42 4.00 -24.86
CA LEU A 254 -0.52 4.48 -25.92
C LEU A 254 0.89 3.91 -25.78
N GLU A 255 1.46 3.95 -24.58
CA GLU A 255 2.78 3.38 -24.31
C GLU A 255 2.81 1.88 -24.58
N PHE A 256 1.79 1.15 -24.13
CA PHE A 256 1.65 -0.29 -24.39
C PHE A 256 1.60 -0.62 -25.89
N LEU A 257 0.86 0.16 -26.68
CA LEU A 257 0.75 -0.01 -28.13
C LEU A 257 2.09 0.26 -28.83
N LEU A 258 2.81 1.29 -28.39
CA LEU A 258 4.13 1.65 -28.90
C LEU A 258 5.15 0.52 -28.64
N LEU A 259 5.18 -0.03 -27.42
CA LEU A 259 6.08 -1.12 -27.04
C LEU A 259 5.79 -2.42 -27.81
N ASN A 260 4.53 -2.66 -28.20
CA ASN A 260 4.11 -3.83 -28.96
C ASN A 260 4.03 -3.59 -30.48
N CYS A 261 4.62 -2.51 -30.98
CA CYS A 261 4.69 -2.19 -32.40
C CYS A 261 3.31 -2.03 -33.11
N LYS A 262 2.25 -1.70 -32.36
CA LYS A 262 0.89 -1.52 -32.89
C LYS A 262 0.66 -0.07 -33.34
N TYR A 263 1.54 0.42 -34.23
CA TYR A 263 1.64 1.84 -34.60
C TYR A 263 0.40 2.41 -35.30
N ASP A 264 -0.28 1.63 -36.13
CA ASP A 264 -1.52 2.05 -36.79
C ASP A 264 -2.61 2.41 -35.76
N PHE A 265 -2.77 1.51 -34.79
CA PHE A 265 -3.74 1.71 -33.72
C PHE A 265 -3.32 2.84 -32.78
N PHE A 266 -2.01 2.93 -32.46
CA PHE A 266 -1.45 4.07 -31.72
C PHE A 266 -1.82 5.39 -32.38
N LEU A 267 -1.58 5.56 -33.68
CA LEU A 267 -1.84 6.83 -34.38
C LEU A 267 -3.33 7.18 -34.41
N ASN A 268 -4.18 6.20 -34.73
CA ASN A 268 -5.63 6.40 -34.72
C ASN A 268 -6.12 6.80 -33.33
N PHE A 269 -5.66 6.10 -32.29
CA PHE A 269 -6.02 6.43 -30.91
C PHE A 269 -5.44 7.79 -30.49
N SER A 270 -4.18 8.09 -30.80
CA SER A 270 -3.52 9.36 -30.49
C SER A 270 -4.24 10.55 -31.11
N SER A 271 -4.85 10.40 -32.29
CA SER A 271 -5.60 11.50 -32.93
C SER A 271 -6.82 11.97 -32.13
N LEU A 272 -7.36 11.13 -31.24
CA LEU A 272 -8.48 11.45 -30.36
C LEU A 272 -8.05 12.17 -29.07
N TYR A 273 -6.75 12.29 -28.82
CA TYR A 273 -6.22 12.79 -27.55
C TYR A 273 -6.49 14.29 -27.33
N PHE A 274 -6.09 15.17 -28.26
CA PHE A 274 -6.29 16.62 -28.12
C PHE A 274 -7.76 17.07 -28.10
N PRO A 275 -8.67 16.50 -28.91
CA PRO A 275 -10.11 16.75 -28.76
C PRO A 275 -10.62 16.48 -27.34
N LYS A 276 -10.01 15.51 -26.64
CA LYS A 276 -10.43 15.07 -25.31
C LYS A 276 -9.69 15.76 -24.15
N TYR A 277 -8.41 16.09 -24.33
CA TYR A 277 -7.52 16.59 -23.26
C TYR A 277 -6.75 17.86 -23.66
N ALA A 278 -7.45 18.87 -24.19
CA ALA A 278 -6.84 20.13 -24.63
C ALA A 278 -6.04 20.87 -23.53
N ASN A 279 -6.42 20.70 -22.26
CA ASN A 279 -5.75 21.29 -21.08
C ASN A 279 -5.03 20.22 -20.24
N SER A 280 -4.49 19.20 -20.89
CA SER A 280 -3.81 18.08 -20.24
C SER A 280 -2.65 18.54 -19.34
N ARG A 281 -2.50 17.85 -18.20
CA ARG A 281 -1.33 17.98 -17.31
C ARG A 281 -0.20 17.01 -17.67
N PHE A 282 -0.42 16.12 -18.64
CA PHE A 282 0.48 15.04 -19.05
C PHE A 282 0.96 15.20 -20.51
N LEU A 283 0.90 16.44 -21.03
CA LEU A 283 1.35 16.77 -22.39
C LEU A 283 2.83 16.42 -22.62
N ASP A 284 3.64 16.47 -21.56
CA ASP A 284 5.02 16.02 -21.55
C ASP A 284 5.15 14.52 -21.89
N ARG A 285 4.41 13.65 -21.17
CA ARG A 285 4.35 12.20 -21.43
C ARG A 285 3.86 11.92 -22.83
N TYR A 286 2.80 12.61 -23.26
CA TYR A 286 2.23 12.42 -24.59
C TYR A 286 3.20 12.83 -25.71
N ASN A 287 3.84 14.00 -25.60
CA ASN A 287 4.87 14.44 -26.55
C ASN A 287 6.06 13.49 -26.56
N TYR A 288 6.51 12.99 -25.42
CA TYR A 288 7.56 11.97 -25.35
C TYR A 288 7.20 10.70 -26.14
N LEU A 289 5.96 10.19 -25.97
CA LEU A 289 5.48 9.01 -26.69
C LEU A 289 5.42 9.23 -28.21
N LEU A 290 5.00 10.42 -28.67
CA LEU A 290 5.04 10.78 -30.08
C LEU A 290 6.47 10.88 -30.61
N GLY A 291 7.38 11.49 -29.86
CA GLY A 291 8.81 11.53 -30.19
C GLY A 291 9.36 10.13 -30.41
N ARG A 292 9.03 9.20 -29.50
CA ARG A 292 9.43 7.78 -29.60
C ARG A 292 8.81 7.08 -30.80
N LEU A 293 7.53 7.30 -31.09
CA LEU A 293 6.85 6.72 -32.26
C LEU A 293 7.58 7.05 -33.56
N TYR A 294 7.86 8.33 -33.79
CA TYR A 294 8.50 8.78 -35.02
C TYR A 294 9.99 8.44 -35.08
N GLU A 295 10.61 8.10 -33.94
CA GLU A 295 11.96 7.56 -33.90
C GLU A 295 12.01 6.07 -34.29
N THR A 296 10.94 5.31 -34.03
CA THR A 296 10.90 3.87 -34.27
C THR A 296 11.09 3.52 -35.75
N GLN A 297 11.78 2.41 -36.00
CA GLN A 297 12.04 1.94 -37.36
C GLN A 297 10.73 1.50 -38.04
N GLY A 298 10.62 1.76 -39.35
CA GLY A 298 9.50 1.30 -40.18
C GLY A 298 8.81 2.44 -40.93
N LYS A 299 7.56 2.20 -41.32
CA LYS A 299 6.74 3.09 -42.16
C LYS A 299 6.52 4.48 -41.56
N TYR A 300 6.51 4.59 -40.22
CA TYR A 300 6.19 5.81 -39.51
C TYR A 300 7.43 6.60 -39.04
N ARG A 301 8.62 6.16 -39.43
CA ARG A 301 9.86 6.83 -39.03
C ARG A 301 9.94 8.21 -39.67
N ASP A 302 10.04 9.24 -38.83
CA ASP A 302 10.20 10.64 -39.23
C ASP A 302 11.03 11.37 -38.16
N PHE A 303 12.34 11.44 -38.40
CA PHE A 303 13.25 11.99 -37.40
C PHE A 303 13.07 13.48 -37.15
N LEU A 304 12.60 14.26 -38.13
CA LEU A 304 12.32 15.67 -37.92
C LEU A 304 11.13 15.84 -36.97
N LYS A 305 10.05 15.08 -37.18
CA LYS A 305 8.93 15.06 -36.22
C LYS A 305 9.38 14.58 -34.84
N SER A 306 10.19 13.53 -34.78
CA SER A 306 10.71 13.02 -33.51
C SER A 306 11.48 14.10 -32.74
N LEU A 307 12.37 14.82 -33.42
CA LEU A 307 13.11 15.95 -32.86
C LEU A 307 12.18 17.05 -32.35
N ASP A 308 11.17 17.44 -33.12
CA ASP A 308 10.21 18.48 -32.73
C ASP A 308 9.45 18.09 -31.45
N TYR A 309 8.99 16.83 -31.34
CA TYR A 309 8.28 16.38 -30.14
C TYR A 309 9.17 16.31 -28.91
N TYR A 310 10.42 15.82 -29.03
CA TYR A 310 11.35 15.87 -27.89
C TYR A 310 11.70 17.29 -27.49
N LYS A 311 11.86 18.19 -28.47
CA LYS A 311 12.12 19.61 -28.20
C LYS A 311 10.98 20.24 -27.40
N LYS A 312 9.71 19.95 -27.72
CA LYS A 312 8.56 20.41 -26.91
C LYS A 312 8.66 19.99 -25.45
N VAL A 313 9.04 18.74 -25.17
CA VAL A 313 9.24 18.27 -23.78
C VAL A 313 10.33 19.09 -23.08
N ILE A 314 11.45 19.34 -23.75
CA ILE A 314 12.60 20.06 -23.19
C ILE A 314 12.29 21.54 -22.94
N ASP A 315 11.64 22.20 -23.90
CA ASP A 315 11.41 23.64 -23.89
C ASP A 315 10.24 24.01 -22.96
N GLU A 316 9.17 23.21 -22.94
CA GLU A 316 7.93 23.53 -22.23
C GLU A 316 7.83 22.85 -20.85
N TYR A 317 8.55 21.74 -20.61
CA TYR A 317 8.39 20.92 -19.40
C TYR A 317 9.73 20.56 -18.72
N PRO A 318 10.49 21.55 -18.19
CA PRO A 318 11.82 21.33 -17.62
C PRO A 318 11.85 20.50 -16.32
N PHE A 319 10.70 20.28 -15.67
CA PHE A 319 10.57 19.47 -14.45
C PHE A 319 9.86 18.12 -14.69
N SER A 320 9.64 17.75 -15.95
CA SER A 320 9.01 16.48 -16.31
C SER A 320 9.93 15.30 -16.02
N ASP A 321 9.35 14.17 -15.60
CA ASP A 321 10.04 12.87 -15.54
C ASP A 321 10.60 12.44 -16.92
N TYR A 322 10.05 12.98 -18.01
CA TYR A 322 10.47 12.73 -19.38
C TYR A 322 11.53 13.70 -19.90
N TYR A 323 11.93 14.71 -19.12
CA TYR A 323 12.86 15.75 -19.56
C TYR A 323 14.23 15.18 -19.94
N GLU A 324 14.90 14.49 -19.01
CA GLU A 324 16.27 14.01 -19.22
C GLU A 324 16.34 13.01 -20.37
N ILE A 325 15.38 12.09 -20.44
CA ILE A 325 15.34 11.11 -21.53
C ILE A 325 15.04 11.78 -22.87
N SER A 326 14.14 12.77 -22.93
CA SER A 326 13.86 13.52 -24.16
C SER A 326 15.08 14.32 -24.62
N LYS A 327 15.80 14.96 -23.70
CA LYS A 327 17.06 15.67 -23.97
C LYS A 327 18.13 14.77 -24.56
N LEU A 328 18.32 13.58 -23.99
CA LEU A 328 19.27 12.60 -24.51
C LEU A 328 18.89 12.15 -25.93
N ARG A 329 17.61 11.84 -26.20
CA ARG A 329 17.15 11.45 -27.54
C ARG A 329 17.27 12.60 -28.54
N TYR A 330 16.89 13.82 -28.15
CA TYR A 330 17.02 15.02 -28.98
C TYR A 330 18.48 15.26 -29.39
N LEU A 331 19.42 15.24 -28.44
CA LEU A 331 20.85 15.42 -28.73
C LEU A 331 21.43 14.29 -29.58
N PHE A 332 20.94 13.06 -29.41
CA PHE A 332 21.33 11.93 -30.26
C PHE A 332 20.86 12.14 -31.70
N LEU A 333 19.57 12.40 -31.90
CA LEU A 333 18.97 12.59 -33.23
C LEU A 333 19.55 13.82 -33.96
N LYS A 334 19.84 14.90 -33.22
CA LYS A 334 20.43 16.12 -33.77
C LYS A 334 21.84 15.92 -34.34
N ARG A 335 22.53 14.80 -34.05
CA ARG A 335 23.84 14.52 -34.67
C ARG A 335 23.74 14.07 -36.12
N PHE A 336 22.54 13.72 -36.59
CA PHE A 336 22.30 13.20 -37.93
C PHE A 336 21.78 14.26 -38.92
N PHE A 337 21.58 15.49 -38.45
CA PHE A 337 21.11 16.66 -39.21
C PHE A 337 21.96 17.88 -38.84
#